data_AF-A0A3N5GU65-F1
#
_entry.id   AF-A0A3N5GU65-F1
#
_cell.length_a   1.000
_cell.length_b   1.000
_cell.length_c   1.000
_cell.angle_alpha   90.00
_cell.angle_beta   90.00
_cell.angle_gamma   90.00
#
_symmetry.space_group_name_H-M   'P 1'
#
loop_
_entity.id
_entity.type
_entity.pdbx_description
1 polymer ?
#
loop_
_entity_poly.entity_id
_entity_poly.type
_entity_poly.pdbx_seq_one_letter_code
_entity_poly.pdbx_strand_id
1 'polypeptide(L)'
;MVLALVYYRCPQLCNLTLSSLTRTLRDSGMKLGRDYRAVVVSIDPTETSREAAEAKRGHMQALGVSPTTPDWRFATAAEPEIQALAKATGFKYRYDPPSKQYAHPSVVFMLAEDGRLSRYLYGIEYPARDMKLALVEAGKGKVGTAFDRVLLTCFKYDPAKRSYGPYVLAFIRLGALLVFATLVVLLTVLWRQDLKLKKRRGATA
;
A
#
# COMPACT_ATOMS: atom_id res chain seq x y z
N MET A 1 16.16 -1.32 -0.50
CA MET A 1 15.94 -0.73 -1.85
C MET A 1 14.46 -0.45 -2.03
N VAL A 2 14.13 0.64 -2.73
CA VAL A 2 12.77 0.99 -3.15
C VAL A 2 12.57 0.53 -4.59
N LEU A 3 11.48 -0.16 -4.89
CA LEU A 3 11.07 -0.53 -6.24
C LEU A 3 9.68 0.03 -6.51
N ALA A 4 9.49 0.67 -7.66
CA ALA A 4 8.18 1.12 -8.14
C ALA A 4 7.96 0.63 -9.58
N LEU A 5 6.77 0.08 -9.83
CA LEU A 5 6.30 -0.29 -11.16
C LEU A 5 5.26 0.74 -11.60
N VAL A 6 5.59 1.50 -12.64
CA VAL A 6 4.77 2.61 -13.17
C VAL A 6 4.82 2.58 -14.69
N TYR A 7 4.25 3.56 -15.37
CA TYR A 7 4.62 3.86 -16.76
C TYR A 7 4.60 5.38 -16.92
N TYR A 8 5.60 5.92 -17.60
CA TYR A 8 5.96 7.34 -17.61
C TYR A 8 4.95 8.23 -18.34
N ARG A 9 4.27 7.70 -19.36
CA ARG A 9 3.24 8.40 -20.14
C ARG A 9 1.86 8.40 -19.49
N CYS A 10 1.71 7.83 -18.29
CA CYS A 10 0.42 7.81 -17.61
C CYS A 10 -0.08 9.24 -17.36
N PRO A 11 -1.22 9.64 -17.95
CA PRO A 11 -1.73 11.00 -17.80
C PRO A 11 -2.36 11.25 -16.42
N GLN A 12 -2.39 10.25 -15.54
CA GLN A 12 -3.17 10.24 -14.30
C GLN A 12 -2.29 9.87 -13.10
N LEU A 13 -2.43 8.64 -12.61
CA LEU A 13 -2.07 8.26 -11.25
C LEU A 13 -0.57 7.95 -11.05
N CYS A 14 0.15 7.54 -12.10
CA CYS A 14 1.56 7.17 -11.94
C CYS A 14 2.42 8.37 -11.58
N ASN A 15 2.20 9.53 -12.22
CA ASN A 15 2.94 10.75 -11.93
C ASN A 15 2.66 11.26 -10.50
N LEU A 16 1.42 11.12 -10.03
CA LEU A 16 1.07 11.43 -8.64
C LEU A 16 1.77 10.49 -7.66
N THR A 17 1.76 9.19 -7.96
CA THR A 17 2.44 8.16 -7.15
C THR A 17 3.94 8.43 -7.05
N LEU A 18 4.60 8.75 -8.17
CA LEU A 18 6.03 9.02 -8.21
C LEU A 18 6.40 10.35 -7.54
N SER A 19 5.56 11.38 -7.71
CA SER A 19 5.73 12.67 -7.04
C SER A 19 5.58 12.55 -5.53
N SER A 20 4.57 11.80 -5.08
CA SER A 20 4.35 11.46 -3.68
C SER A 20 5.52 10.68 -3.10
N LEU A 21 5.98 9.62 -3.79
CA LEU A 21 7.18 8.88 -3.41
C LEU A 21 8.40 9.81 -3.26
N THR A 22 8.61 10.72 -4.22
CA THR A 22 9.72 11.69 -4.20
C THR A 22 9.63 12.59 -2.97
N ARG A 23 8.44 13.13 -2.68
CA ARG A 23 8.18 13.99 -1.53
C ARG A 23 8.40 13.22 -0.22
N THR A 24 7.80 12.04 -0.08
CA THR A 24 7.94 11.21 1.11
C THR A 24 9.39 10.83 1.38
N LEU A 25 10.15 10.46 0.35
CA LEU A 25 11.57 10.15 0.50
C LEU A 25 12.36 11.37 0.98
N ARG A 26 12.06 12.56 0.46
CA ARG A 26 12.65 13.83 0.95
C ARG A 26 12.31 14.07 2.42
N ASP A 27 11.03 13.96 2.77
CA ASP A 27 10.49 14.27 4.10
C ASP A 27 10.88 13.21 5.16
N SER A 28 11.22 11.99 4.73
CA SER A 28 11.69 10.91 5.62
C SER A 28 13.05 11.19 6.28
N GLY A 29 13.83 12.11 5.70
CA GLY A 29 15.20 12.41 6.11
C GLY A 29 16.24 11.36 5.69
N MET A 30 15.81 10.29 4.99
CA MET A 30 16.70 9.24 4.48
C MET A 30 17.48 9.75 3.27
N LYS A 31 18.75 9.34 3.14
CA LYS A 31 19.65 9.77 2.06
C LYS A 31 19.77 8.68 0.98
N LEU A 32 19.48 9.06 -0.25
CA LEU A 32 19.71 8.23 -1.43
C LEU A 32 21.20 7.85 -1.54
N GLY A 33 21.50 6.60 -1.91
CA GLY A 33 22.87 6.06 -2.04
C GLY A 33 23.50 5.63 -0.70
N ARG A 34 23.14 6.27 0.41
CA ARG A 34 23.61 5.91 1.76
C ARG A 34 22.64 4.99 2.49
N ASP A 35 21.39 5.42 2.62
CA ASP A 35 20.37 4.75 3.43
C ASP A 35 19.43 3.88 2.56
N TYR A 36 19.29 4.22 1.27
CA TYR A 36 18.51 3.44 0.32
C TYR A 36 18.97 3.67 -1.12
N ARG A 37 18.65 2.70 -1.98
CA ARG A 37 18.68 2.81 -3.45
C ARG A 37 17.26 2.68 -3.97
N ALA A 38 16.95 3.25 -5.12
CA ALA A 38 15.62 3.22 -5.72
C ALA A 38 15.66 2.83 -7.19
N VAL A 39 14.68 2.04 -7.63
CA VAL A 39 14.52 1.65 -9.04
C VAL A 39 13.06 1.84 -9.42
N VAL A 40 12.82 2.54 -10.51
CA VAL A 40 11.51 2.71 -11.13
C VAL A 40 11.56 2.01 -12.47
N VAL A 41 10.68 1.04 -12.70
CA VAL A 41 10.60 0.30 -13.96
C VAL A 41 9.26 0.58 -14.62
N SER A 42 9.29 0.90 -15.91
CA SER A 42 8.08 1.00 -16.71
C SER A 42 7.42 -0.36 -16.93
N ILE A 43 6.10 -0.41 -16.83
CA ILE A 43 5.26 -1.56 -17.17
C ILE A 43 4.76 -1.50 -18.62
N ASP A 44 5.00 -0.39 -19.32
CA ASP A 44 4.67 -0.23 -20.73
C ASP A 44 5.91 -0.56 -21.58
N PRO A 45 5.92 -1.70 -22.31
CA PRO A 45 7.06 -2.09 -23.14
C PRO A 45 7.29 -1.16 -24.33
N THR A 46 6.35 -0.26 -24.62
CA THR A 46 6.46 0.70 -25.72
C THR A 46 7.07 2.04 -25.29
N GLU A 47 7.44 2.19 -24.02
CA GLU A 47 8.18 3.34 -23.53
C GLU A 47 9.69 3.22 -23.76
N THR A 48 10.30 4.37 -23.97
CA THR A 48 11.70 4.51 -24.36
C THR A 48 12.58 4.91 -23.18
N SER A 49 13.87 4.60 -23.28
CA SER A 49 14.86 5.06 -22.29
C SER A 49 14.96 6.59 -22.22
N ARG A 50 14.59 7.30 -23.30
CA ARG A 50 14.49 8.77 -23.31
C ARG A 50 13.39 9.26 -22.37
N GLU A 51 12.20 8.66 -22.43
CA GLU A 51 11.07 8.99 -21.54
C GLU A 51 11.42 8.68 -20.08
N ALA A 52 12.09 7.55 -19.83
CA ALA A 52 12.59 7.19 -18.49
C ALA A 52 13.58 8.23 -17.94
N ALA A 53 14.51 8.69 -18.78
CA ALA A 53 15.48 9.71 -18.41
C ALA A 53 14.83 11.07 -18.15
N GLU A 54 13.80 11.43 -18.93
CA GLU A 54 13.04 12.64 -18.74
C GLU A 54 12.27 12.63 -17.42
N ALA A 55 11.55 11.54 -17.13
CA ALA A 55 10.89 11.34 -15.84
C ALA A 55 11.89 11.42 -14.69
N LYS A 56 13.04 10.74 -14.81
CA LYS A 56 14.11 10.79 -13.79
C LYS A 56 14.55 12.23 -13.48
N ARG A 57 14.78 13.06 -14.49
CA ARG A 57 15.27 14.44 -14.28
C ARG A 57 14.34 15.24 -13.38
N GLY A 58 13.03 15.20 -13.62
CA GLY A 58 12.05 15.92 -12.81
C GLY A 58 12.05 15.50 -11.34
N HIS A 59 12.08 14.19 -11.09
CA HIS A 59 12.07 13.65 -9.72
C HIS A 59 13.39 13.87 -8.97
N MET A 60 14.54 13.77 -9.67
CA MET A 60 15.86 14.02 -9.09
C MET A 60 16.04 15.50 -8.74
N GLN A 61 15.61 16.41 -9.62
CA GLN A 61 15.59 17.86 -9.34
C GLN A 61 14.73 18.17 -8.12
N ALA A 62 13.53 17.57 -8.04
CA ALA A 62 12.67 17.73 -6.87
C ALA A 62 13.35 17.19 -5.59
N LEU A 63 14.10 16.09 -5.65
CA LEU A 63 14.85 15.57 -4.48
C LEU A 63 16.07 16.44 -4.12
N GLY A 64 16.47 17.39 -4.97
CA GLY A 64 17.68 18.20 -4.80
C GLY A 64 18.96 17.40 -5.04
N VAL A 65 18.90 16.35 -5.86
CA VAL A 65 20.02 15.44 -6.15
C VAL A 65 20.36 15.48 -7.64
N SER A 66 21.64 15.35 -7.99
CA SER A 66 22.05 15.32 -9.39
C SER A 66 21.34 14.20 -10.17
N PRO A 67 20.74 14.47 -11.35
CA PRO A 67 20.09 13.44 -12.16
C PRO A 67 21.05 12.37 -12.69
N THR A 68 22.36 12.59 -12.63
CA THR A 68 23.38 11.60 -13.01
C THR A 68 23.66 10.56 -11.92
N THR A 69 23.08 10.71 -10.73
CA THR A 69 23.29 9.77 -9.61
C THR A 69 22.81 8.36 -9.99
N PRO A 70 23.62 7.31 -9.76
CA PRO A 70 23.30 5.94 -10.17
C PRO A 70 22.35 5.21 -9.20
N ASP A 71 22.12 5.77 -8.01
CA ASP A 71 21.37 5.15 -6.91
C ASP A 71 19.85 5.23 -7.06
N TRP A 72 19.34 6.16 -7.89
CA TRP A 72 17.94 6.16 -8.32
C TRP A 72 17.86 5.94 -9.82
N ARG A 73 17.43 4.74 -10.22
CA ARG A 73 17.36 4.32 -11.61
C ARG A 73 15.93 4.37 -12.12
N PHE A 74 15.79 4.81 -13.35
CA PHE A 74 14.54 4.77 -14.11
C PHE A 74 14.84 3.94 -15.35
N ALA A 75 14.04 2.91 -15.58
CA ALA A 75 14.30 1.90 -16.59
C ALA A 75 13.02 1.55 -17.35
N THR A 76 13.21 1.22 -18.62
CA THR A 76 12.24 0.49 -19.43
C THR A 76 12.76 -0.93 -19.64
N ALA A 77 11.87 -1.86 -19.95
CA ALA A 77 12.21 -3.26 -20.18
C ALA A 77 11.30 -3.83 -21.27
N ALA A 78 11.72 -4.94 -21.89
CA ALA A 78 10.85 -5.65 -22.80
C ALA A 78 9.75 -6.41 -22.02
N GLU A 79 8.68 -6.77 -22.73
CA GLU A 79 7.49 -7.33 -22.11
C GLU A 79 7.74 -8.60 -21.27
N PRO A 80 8.57 -9.57 -21.69
CA PRO A 80 8.87 -10.75 -20.89
C PRO A 80 9.49 -10.42 -19.53
N GLU A 81 10.39 -9.43 -19.49
CA GLU A 81 11.08 -8.98 -18.28
C GLU A 81 10.13 -8.22 -17.35
N ILE A 82 9.25 -7.38 -17.91
CA ILE A 82 8.19 -6.70 -17.16
C ILE A 82 7.28 -7.75 -16.51
N GLN A 83 6.84 -8.75 -17.26
CA GLN A 83 5.99 -9.82 -16.73
C GLN A 83 6.70 -10.65 -15.66
N ALA A 84 7.98 -10.95 -15.83
CA ALA A 84 8.78 -11.66 -14.83
C ALA A 84 8.89 -10.85 -13.53
N LEU A 85 9.16 -9.54 -13.64
CA LEU A 85 9.25 -8.64 -12.48
C LEU A 85 7.90 -8.47 -11.78
N ALA A 86 6.82 -8.34 -12.55
CA ALA A 86 5.46 -8.26 -12.03
C ALA A 86 5.07 -9.56 -11.30
N LYS A 87 5.41 -10.72 -11.85
CA LYS A 87 5.19 -12.02 -11.22
C LYS A 87 6.00 -12.17 -9.93
N ALA A 88 7.27 -11.78 -9.92
CA ALA A 88 8.15 -11.87 -8.76
C ALA A 88 7.69 -10.97 -7.60
N THR A 89 7.17 -9.78 -7.93
CA THR A 89 6.66 -8.83 -6.92
C THR A 89 5.20 -9.10 -6.51
N GLY A 90 4.48 -9.90 -7.29
CA GLY A 90 3.03 -10.10 -7.16
C GLY A 90 2.22 -8.90 -7.68
N PHE A 91 2.83 -8.01 -8.46
CA PHE A 91 2.17 -6.88 -9.10
C PHE A 91 1.27 -7.37 -10.23
N LYS A 92 -0.01 -7.02 -10.16
CA LYS A 92 -1.00 -7.36 -11.18
C LYS A 92 -1.37 -6.11 -11.94
N TYR A 93 -1.23 -6.16 -13.25
CA TYR A 93 -1.64 -5.10 -14.15
C TYR A 93 -2.34 -5.71 -15.35
N ARG A 94 -3.20 -4.92 -16.02
CA ARG A 94 -3.92 -5.33 -17.21
C ARG A 94 -4.07 -4.14 -18.14
N TYR A 95 -3.80 -4.34 -19.43
CA TYR A 95 -4.11 -3.35 -20.45
C TYR A 95 -5.63 -3.22 -20.64
N ASP A 96 -6.11 -1.99 -20.71
CA ASP A 96 -7.50 -1.62 -20.97
C ASP A 96 -7.59 -0.96 -22.36
N PRO A 97 -7.98 -1.71 -23.42
CA PRO A 97 -8.05 -1.19 -24.78
C PRO A 97 -8.92 0.06 -24.97
N PRO A 98 -10.09 0.20 -24.31
CA PRO A 98 -10.93 1.40 -24.44
C PRO A 98 -10.22 2.68 -23.99
N SER A 99 -9.56 2.66 -22.83
CA SER A 99 -8.84 3.83 -22.31
C SER A 99 -7.42 3.95 -22.84
N LYS A 100 -6.91 2.92 -23.54
CA LYS A 100 -5.52 2.76 -23.98
C LYS A 100 -4.52 2.90 -22.82
N GLN A 101 -4.90 2.41 -21.64
CA GLN A 101 -4.12 2.55 -20.40
C GLN A 101 -3.96 1.20 -19.70
N TYR A 102 -3.04 1.14 -18.73
CA TYR A 102 -2.88 -0.01 -17.87
C TYR A 102 -3.62 0.20 -16.54
N ALA A 103 -4.55 -0.70 -16.24
CA ALA A 103 -5.15 -0.81 -14.92
C ALA A 103 -4.18 -1.54 -13.98
N HIS A 104 -3.70 -0.86 -12.94
CA HIS A 104 -2.79 -1.42 -11.95
C HIS A 104 -2.98 -0.78 -10.57
N PRO A 105 -2.61 -1.46 -9.47
CA PRO A 105 -2.61 -0.84 -8.15
C PRO A 105 -1.49 0.21 -8.05
N SER A 106 -1.71 1.25 -7.26
CA SER A 106 -0.63 2.15 -6.83
C SER A 106 0.05 1.52 -5.60
N VAL A 107 1.29 1.05 -5.80
CA VAL A 107 2.08 0.37 -4.77
C VAL A 107 3.56 0.61 -4.99
N VAL A 108 4.29 0.82 -3.90
CA VAL A 108 5.75 0.86 -3.87
C VAL A 108 6.25 -0.31 -3.01
N PHE A 109 7.26 -1.01 -3.50
CA PHE A 109 7.84 -2.18 -2.86
C PHE A 109 9.12 -1.79 -2.13
N MET A 110 9.27 -2.28 -0.90
CA MET A 110 10.56 -2.24 -0.19
C MET A 110 11.21 -3.61 -0.29
N LEU A 111 12.46 -3.61 -0.74
CA LEU A 111 13.27 -4.80 -0.91
C LEU A 111 14.43 -4.76 0.08
N ALA A 112 14.69 -5.87 0.75
CA ALA A 112 15.90 -6.09 1.53
C ALA A 112 17.14 -6.15 0.62
N GLU A 113 18.34 -6.14 1.21
CA GLU A 113 19.60 -6.16 0.46
C GLU A 113 19.78 -7.43 -0.39
N ASP A 114 19.21 -8.53 0.05
CA ASP A 114 19.19 -9.82 -0.66
C ASP A 114 18.10 -9.92 -1.75
N GLY A 115 17.37 -8.82 -2.01
CA GLY A 115 16.32 -8.76 -3.01
C GLY A 115 14.97 -9.33 -2.56
N ARG A 116 14.83 -9.80 -1.31
CA ARG A 116 13.53 -10.25 -0.79
C ARG A 116 12.60 -9.07 -0.51
N LEU A 117 11.30 -9.28 -0.73
CA LEU A 117 10.27 -8.29 -0.41
C LEU A 117 10.11 -8.11 1.10
N SER A 118 10.44 -6.92 1.59
CA SER A 118 10.29 -6.51 2.98
C SER A 118 8.89 -5.94 3.25
N ARG A 119 8.40 -5.01 2.41
CA ARG A 119 7.10 -4.35 2.61
C ARG A 119 6.44 -3.96 1.29
N TYR A 120 5.12 -3.80 1.34
CA TYR A 120 4.32 -3.18 0.29
C TYR A 120 3.67 -1.91 0.86
N LEU A 121 3.88 -0.77 0.23
CA LEU A 121 3.23 0.49 0.58
C LEU A 121 2.20 0.83 -0.49
N TYR A 122 0.92 0.68 -0.15
CA TYR A 122 -0.21 0.94 -1.07
C TYR A 122 -0.68 2.38 -1.00
N GLY A 123 -1.32 2.82 -2.09
CA GLY A 123 -1.96 4.13 -2.18
C GLY A 123 -1.08 5.16 -2.86
N ILE A 124 -1.57 6.40 -2.90
CA ILE A 124 -0.93 7.54 -3.58
C ILE A 124 -0.23 8.48 -2.60
N GLU A 125 -0.38 8.26 -1.30
CA GLU A 125 0.28 9.02 -0.25
C GLU A 125 0.98 8.05 0.69
N TYR A 126 2.24 8.35 0.98
CA TYR A 126 3.07 7.53 1.85
C TYR A 126 3.51 8.39 3.04
N PRO A 127 3.08 8.10 4.27
CA PRO A 127 3.56 8.81 5.44
C PRO A 127 5.09 8.68 5.58
N ALA A 128 5.80 9.78 5.80
CA ALA A 128 7.26 9.80 5.90
C ALA A 128 7.80 8.85 6.99
N ARG A 129 7.06 8.73 8.10
CA ARG A 129 7.36 7.79 9.19
C ARG A 129 7.30 6.34 8.73
N ASP A 130 6.29 5.97 7.96
CA ASP A 130 6.09 4.60 7.49
C ASP A 130 7.13 4.23 6.43
N MET A 131 7.46 5.18 5.54
CA MET A 131 8.57 5.02 4.58
C MET A 131 9.90 4.80 5.31
N LYS A 132 10.21 5.63 6.31
CA LYS A 132 11.44 5.49 7.10
C LYS A 132 11.49 4.14 7.82
N LEU A 133 10.39 3.73 8.45
CA LEU A 133 10.30 2.43 9.12
C LEU A 133 10.52 1.29 8.13
N ALA A 134 9.82 1.31 6.99
CA ALA A 134 9.92 0.25 5.99
C ALA A 134 11.32 0.14 5.40
N LEU A 135 12.03 1.26 5.20
CA LEU A 135 13.43 1.27 4.78
C LEU A 135 14.37 0.69 5.85
N VAL A 136 14.16 1.02 7.13
CA VAL A 136 14.95 0.47 8.24
C VAL A 136 14.70 -1.03 8.41
N GLU A 137 13.46 -1.49 8.26
CA GLU A 137 13.11 -2.91 8.29
C GLU A 137 13.77 -3.67 7.13
N ALA A 138 13.70 -3.11 5.92
CA ALA A 138 14.36 -3.66 4.74
C ALA A 138 15.89 -3.74 4.91
N GLY A 139 16.52 -2.70 5.46
CA GLY A 139 17.97 -2.69 5.73
C GLY A 139 18.40 -3.71 6.79
N LYS A 140 17.52 -4.07 7.73
CA LYS A 140 17.76 -5.15 8.71
C LYS A 140 17.44 -6.55 8.16
N GLY A 141 17.11 -6.67 6.87
CA GLY A 141 16.71 -7.94 6.27
C GLY A 141 15.38 -8.49 6.78
N LYS A 142 14.54 -7.67 7.42
CA LYS A 142 13.22 -8.10 7.87
C LYS A 142 12.33 -8.26 6.65
N VAL A 143 11.95 -9.50 6.37
CA VAL A 143 11.00 -9.83 5.31
C VAL A 143 9.59 -9.74 5.87
N GLY A 144 8.69 -9.04 5.18
CA GLY A 144 7.30 -8.86 5.60
C GLY A 144 6.64 -10.22 5.75
N THR A 145 6.12 -10.51 6.93
CA THR A 145 5.39 -11.74 7.21
C THR A 145 4.11 -11.80 6.39
N ALA A 146 3.64 -13.01 6.07
CA ALA A 146 2.43 -13.33 5.29
C ALA A 146 1.13 -12.59 5.74
N PHE A 147 1.15 -11.90 6.88
CA PHE A 147 0.10 -11.01 7.37
C PHE A 147 -0.16 -9.78 6.49
N ASP A 148 0.85 -9.24 5.79
CA ASP A 148 0.65 -8.09 4.88
C ASP A 148 -0.21 -8.48 3.66
N ARG A 149 -0.27 -9.77 3.32
CA ARG A 149 -1.14 -10.35 2.27
C ARG A 149 -2.62 -10.37 2.68
N VAL A 150 -2.92 -10.33 3.98
CA VAL A 150 -4.28 -10.25 4.54
C VAL A 150 -4.75 -8.79 4.63
N LEU A 151 -3.86 -7.85 4.96
CA LEU A 151 -4.18 -6.42 4.88
C LEU A 151 -4.49 -5.97 3.45
N LEU A 152 -3.84 -6.63 2.48
CA LEU A 152 -4.05 -6.51 1.04
C LEU A 152 -5.44 -6.90 0.53
N THR A 153 -6.18 -7.71 1.29
CA THR A 153 -7.60 -7.99 1.01
C THR A 153 -8.55 -6.96 1.62
N CYS A 154 -8.12 -6.23 2.66
CA CYS A 154 -8.93 -5.20 3.30
C CYS A 154 -8.87 -3.85 2.55
N PHE A 155 -7.76 -3.52 1.90
CA PHE A 155 -7.56 -2.26 1.15
C PHE A 155 -7.90 -2.34 -0.35
N LYS A 156 -8.71 -3.32 -0.78
CA LYS A 156 -9.35 -3.25 -2.10
C LYS A 156 -10.52 -2.27 -2.04
N TYR A 157 -10.21 -0.99 -2.20
CA TYR A 157 -11.20 -0.01 -2.63
C TYR A 157 -11.42 -0.22 -4.13
N ASP A 158 -12.61 -0.70 -4.51
CA ASP A 158 -13.06 -0.73 -5.90
C ASP A 158 -13.82 0.57 -6.19
N PRO A 159 -13.18 1.58 -6.82
CA PRO A 159 -13.81 2.86 -7.10
C PRO A 159 -14.99 2.75 -8.07
N ALA A 160 -15.17 1.63 -8.79
CA ALA A 160 -16.29 1.43 -9.69
C ALA A 160 -17.56 0.93 -8.97
N LYS A 161 -17.45 0.36 -7.76
CA LYS A 161 -18.59 -0.30 -7.07
C LYS A 161 -18.98 0.29 -5.72
N ARG A 162 -18.33 1.35 -5.22
CA ARG A 162 -18.58 1.95 -3.88
C ARG A 162 -18.77 0.90 -2.76
N SER A 163 -18.11 -0.26 -2.86
CA SER A 163 -18.33 -1.36 -1.94
C SER A 163 -17.00 -1.97 -1.50
N TYR A 164 -16.88 -2.11 -0.18
CA TYR A 164 -15.88 -2.97 0.44
C TYR A 164 -16.24 -4.43 0.11
N GLY A 165 -15.24 -5.25 -0.19
CA GLY A 165 -15.46 -6.66 -0.53
C GLY A 165 -16.30 -7.39 0.54
N PRO A 166 -17.04 -8.46 0.17
CA PRO A 166 -18.03 -9.12 1.03
C PRO A 166 -17.45 -9.60 2.39
N TYR A 167 -16.14 -9.87 2.44
CA TYR A 167 -15.44 -10.27 3.66
C TYR A 167 -15.32 -9.16 4.72
N VAL A 168 -15.16 -7.89 4.31
CA VAL A 168 -15.08 -6.75 5.25
C VAL A 168 -16.44 -6.52 5.90
N LEU A 169 -17.51 -6.60 5.12
CA LEU A 169 -18.88 -6.52 5.63
C LEU A 169 -19.21 -7.69 6.56
N ALA A 170 -18.73 -8.90 6.27
CA ALA A 170 -18.88 -10.05 7.15
C ALA A 170 -18.18 -9.84 8.50
N PHE A 171 -16.95 -9.30 8.50
CA PHE A 171 -16.19 -9.01 9.72
C PHE A 171 -16.84 -7.91 10.57
N ILE A 172 -17.28 -6.82 9.95
CA ILE A 172 -18.02 -5.74 10.62
C ILE A 172 -19.34 -6.27 11.21
N ARG A 173 -20.08 -7.10 10.45
CA ARG A 173 -21.31 -7.74 10.94
C ARG A 173 -21.04 -8.66 12.13
N LEU A 174 -19.96 -9.45 12.10
CA LEU A 174 -19.58 -10.32 13.23
C LEU A 174 -19.25 -9.49 14.49
N GLY A 175 -18.46 -8.42 14.33
CA GLY A 175 -18.13 -7.51 15.42
C GLY A 175 -19.37 -6.83 16.01
N ALA A 176 -20.28 -6.37 15.15
CA ALA A 176 -21.55 -5.77 15.57
C ALA A 176 -22.43 -6.78 16.33
N LEU A 177 -22.50 -8.03 15.86
CA LEU A 177 -23.28 -9.09 16.51
C LEU A 177 -22.74 -9.42 17.90
N LEU A 178 -21.41 -9.42 18.05
CA LEU A 178 -20.75 -9.67 19.31
C LEU A 178 -21.04 -8.54 20.31
N VAL A 179 -20.89 -7.28 19.91
CA VAL A 179 -21.23 -6.11 20.74
C VAL A 179 -22.72 -6.13 21.15
N PHE A 180 -23.60 -6.46 20.21
CA PHE A 180 -25.05 -6.53 20.48
C PHE A 180 -25.40 -7.64 21.46
N ALA A 181 -24.79 -8.82 21.31
CA ALA A 181 -24.96 -9.94 22.23
C ALA A 181 -24.50 -9.57 23.65
N THR A 182 -23.35 -8.91 23.79
CA THR A 182 -22.86 -8.45 25.09
C THR A 182 -23.81 -7.46 25.76
N LEU A 183 -24.36 -6.52 24.98
CA LEU A 183 -25.36 -5.54 25.45
C LEU A 183 -26.66 -6.21 25.90
N VAL A 184 -27.18 -7.15 25.11
CA VAL A 184 -28.39 -7.90 25.45
C VAL A 184 -28.21 -8.69 26.74
N VAL A 185 -27.09 -9.41 26.88
CA VAL A 185 -26.76 -10.17 28.10
C VAL A 185 -26.66 -9.24 29.31
N LEU A 186 -25.96 -8.11 29.19
CA LEU A 186 -25.83 -7.14 30.26
C LEU A 186 -27.20 -6.59 30.70
N LEU A 187 -28.03 -6.18 29.76
CA LEU A 187 -29.37 -5.68 30.04
C LEU A 187 -30.28 -6.75 30.67
N THR A 188 -30.18 -8.01 30.22
CA THR A 188 -30.96 -9.09 30.85
C THR A 188 -30.51 -9.37 32.28
N VAL A 189 -29.21 -9.31 32.57
CA VAL A 189 -28.69 -9.46 33.93
C VAL A 189 -29.18 -8.33 34.83
N LEU A 190 -29.09 -7.08 34.36
CA LEU A 190 -29.54 -5.90 35.11
C LEU A 190 -31.05 -5.94 35.37
N TRP A 191 -31.87 -6.29 34.37
CA TRP A 191 -33.32 -6.44 34.56
C TRP A 191 -33.68 -7.58 35.51
N ARG A 192 -32.99 -8.72 35.44
CA ARG A 192 -33.19 -9.83 36.39
C ARG A 192 -32.82 -9.43 37.81
N GLN A 193 -31.81 -8.58 38.00
CA GLN A 193 -31.45 -8.03 39.30
C GLN A 193 -32.50 -7.03 39.81
N ASP A 194 -32.99 -6.12 38.96
CA ASP A 194 -34.05 -5.16 39.36
C ASP A 194 -35.36 -5.87 39.74
N LEU A 195 -35.76 -6.90 39.00
CA LEU A 195 -36.94 -7.70 39.33
C LEU A 195 -36.78 -8.47 40.65
N LYS A 196 -35.59 -9.00 40.94
CA LYS A 196 -35.29 -9.63 42.24
C LYS A 196 -35.32 -8.63 43.39
N LEU A 197 -34.85 -7.40 43.17
CA LEU A 197 -34.86 -6.32 44.16
C LEU A 197 -36.29 -5.81 44.44
N LYS A 198 -37.13 -5.65 43.40
CA LYS A 198 -38.55 -5.30 43.56
C LYS A 198 -39.34 -6.39 44.30
N LYS A 199 -39.09 -7.66 43.99
CA LYS A 199 -39.75 -8.80 44.68
C LYS A 199 -39.35 -8.89 46.16
N ARG A 200 -38.13 -8.49 46.52
CA ARG A 200 -37.68 -8.40 47.92
C ARG A 200 -38.32 -7.23 48.68
N ARG A 201 -38.46 -6.06 48.05
CA ARG A 201 -39.10 -4.88 48.67
C ARG A 201 -40.62 -5.05 48.89
N GLY A 202 -41.31 -5.75 47.98
CA GLY A 202 -42.74 -6.05 48.13
C GLY A 202 -43.08 -7.18 49.11
N ALA A 203 -42.08 -7.92 49.62
CA ALA A 203 -42.27 -8.96 50.63
C ALA A 203 -42.01 -8.45 52.07
N THR A 204 -41.57 -7.20 52.22
CA THR A 204 -41.28 -6.51 53.49
C THR A 204 -42.25 -5.36 53.79
N ALA A 205 -43.30 -5.21 53.00
CA ALA A 205 -44.43 -4.30 53.22
C ALA A 205 -45.68 -5.13 53.51
#